data_AF-A0AA38EDA7-F1
#
_entry.id   AF-A0AA38EDA7-F1
#
_cell.length_a   1.000
_cell.length_b   1.000
_cell.length_c   1.000
_cell.angle_alpha   90.00
_cell.angle_beta   90.00
_cell.angle_gamma   90.00
#
_symmetry.space_group_name_H-M   'P 1'
#
loop_
_entity.id
_entity.type
_entity.pdbx_description
1 polymer ?
#
loop_
_entity_poly.entity_id
_entity_poly.type
_entity_poly.pdbx_seq_one_letter_code
_entity_poly.pdbx_strand_id
1 'polypeptide(L)' 'MLGYKGNSMASPTTFRTPYEIRIQLVADTISANSKLGNEAAGKLAVQVLQVLNAIPEKVR' A
#
# COMPACT_ATOMS: atom_id res chain seq x y z
N MET A 1 -26.49 3.45 -39.94
CA MET A 1 -25.23 3.06 -39.26
C MET A 1 -25.24 3.70 -37.87
N LEU A 2 -25.31 2.88 -36.82
CA LEU A 2 -25.24 3.31 -35.42
C LEU A 2 -23.84 3.92 -35.15
N GLY A 3 -23.80 5.18 -34.74
CA GLY A 3 -22.59 5.79 -34.17
C GLY A 3 -22.43 5.30 -32.73
N TYR A 4 -21.46 4.43 -32.48
CA TYR A 4 -21.10 4.01 -31.13
C TYR A 4 -20.50 5.21 -30.40
N LYS A 5 -21.33 5.84 -29.56
CA LYS A 5 -20.89 6.78 -28.53
C LYS A 5 -19.99 6.01 -27.58
N GLY A 6 -18.69 6.26 -27.66
CA GLY A 6 -17.70 5.71 -26.74
C GLY A 6 -18.04 6.13 -25.31
N ASN A 7 -18.64 5.21 -24.55
CA ASN A 7 -18.66 5.29 -23.10
C ASN A 7 -17.21 5.12 -22.63
N SER A 8 -16.52 6.22 -22.38
CA SER A 8 -15.27 6.22 -21.61
C SER A 8 -15.58 5.65 -20.22
N MET A 9 -15.40 4.35 -20.05
CA MET A 9 -15.41 3.72 -18.73
C MET A 9 -14.24 4.30 -17.97
N ALA A 10 -14.52 5.20 -17.02
CA ALA A 10 -13.52 5.69 -16.10
C ALA A 10 -12.92 4.47 -15.37
N SER A 11 -11.60 4.28 -15.52
CA SER A 11 -10.89 3.24 -14.77
C SER A 11 -11.18 3.42 -13.27
N PRO A 12 -11.50 2.35 -12.53
CA PRO A 12 -11.73 2.45 -11.10
C PRO A 12 -10.52 3.10 -10.46
N THR A 13 -10.69 4.31 -9.92
CA THR A 13 -9.63 4.95 -9.16
C THR A 13 -9.55 4.18 -7.86
N THR A 14 -8.55 3.31 -7.72
CA THR A 14 -8.27 2.63 -6.46
C THR A 14 -7.92 3.70 -5.43
N PHE A 15 -8.89 4.08 -4.62
CA PHE A 15 -8.69 4.97 -3.49
C PHE A 15 -7.81 4.24 -2.48
N ARG A 16 -6.54 4.65 -2.39
CA ARG A 16 -5.63 4.15 -1.36
C ARG A 16 -5.81 4.97 -0.10
N THR A 17 -6.04 4.29 1.02
CA THR A 17 -6.07 4.94 2.33
C THR A 17 -4.65 5.37 2.74
N PRO A 18 -4.50 6.39 3.59
CA PRO A 18 -3.19 6.75 4.16
C PRO A 18 -2.49 5.59 4.89
N TYR A 19 -3.26 4.63 5.40
CA TYR A 19 -2.73 3.40 5.98
C TYR A 19 -2.08 2.49 4.92
N GLU A 20 -2.77 2.27 3.80
CA GLU A 20 -2.24 1.45 2.69
C GLU A 20 -0.99 2.07 2.06
N ILE A 21 -0.93 3.39 1.94
CA ILE A 21 0.27 4.10 1.46
C ILE A 21 1.46 3.84 2.38
N ARG A 22 1.25 3.88 3.71
CA ARG A 22 2.31 3.59 4.69
C ARG A 22 2.77 2.13 4.62
N ILE A 23 1.85 1.18 4.47
CA ILE A 23 2.22 -0.24 4.29
C ILE A 23 3.09 -0.39 3.06
N GLN A 24 2.69 0.21 1.93
CA GLN A 24 3.43 0.08 0.70
C GLN A 24 4.85 0.65 0.83
N LEU A 25 5.00 1.85 1.41
CA LEU A 25 6.32 2.46 1.60
C LEU A 25 7.26 1.58 2.43
N VAL A 26 6.73 0.99 3.51
CA VAL A 26 7.52 0.09 4.37
C VAL A 26 7.83 -1.22 3.64
N ALA A 27 6.87 -1.79 2.91
CA ALA A 27 7.06 -3.02 2.14
C ALA A 27 8.10 -2.83 1.01
N ASP A 28 8.06 -1.70 0.31
CA ASP A 28 9.00 -1.34 -0.74
C ASP A 28 10.42 -1.18 -0.14
N THR A 29 10.53 -0.54 1.03
CA THR A 29 11.81 -0.39 1.74
C THR A 29 12.37 -1.74 2.21
N ILE A 30 11.53 -2.62 2.76
CA ILE A 30 11.92 -3.97 3.17
C ILE A 30 12.39 -4.78 1.96
N SER A 31 11.65 -4.73 0.85
CA SER A 31 11.99 -5.45 -0.37
C SER A 31 13.29 -4.95 -0.98
N ALA A 32 13.55 -3.64 -0.93
CA ALA A 32 14.79 -3.05 -1.44
C ALA A 32 16.04 -3.42 -0.61
N ASN A 33 15.86 -3.71 0.69
CA ASN A 33 16.96 -3.95 1.63
C ASN A 33 17.05 -5.42 2.11
N SER A 34 16.23 -6.32 1.56
CA SER A 34 16.20 -7.72 1.97
C SER A 34 15.96 -8.64 0.77
N LYS A 35 16.12 -9.95 0.99
CA LYS A 35 15.79 -10.97 -0.03
C LYS A 35 14.29 -11.37 0.01
N LEU A 36 13.46 -10.62 0.72
CA LEU A 36 12.04 -10.92 0.85
C LEU A 36 11.29 -10.56 -0.43
N GLY A 37 10.45 -11.48 -0.91
CA GLY A 37 9.53 -11.19 -2.00
C GLY A 37 8.41 -10.24 -1.56
N ASN A 38 7.75 -9.61 -2.54
CA ASN A 38 6.76 -8.55 -2.32
C ASN A 38 5.63 -8.94 -1.32
N GLU A 39 5.15 -10.18 -1.38
CA GLU A 39 4.12 -10.66 -0.44
C GLU A 39 4.65 -10.77 1.00
N ALA A 40 5.86 -11.31 1.18
CA ALA A 40 6.48 -11.46 2.50
C ALA A 40 6.84 -10.09 3.09
N ALA A 41 7.35 -9.18 2.25
CA ALA A 41 7.62 -7.80 2.63
C ALA A 41 6.33 -7.04 3.02
N GLY A 42 5.23 -7.26 2.31
CA GLY A 42 3.92 -6.69 2.65
C GLY A 42 3.41 -7.15 4.01
N LYS A 43 3.52 -8.47 4.30
CA LYS A 43 3.14 -9.01 5.62
C LYS A 43 4.01 -8.44 6.75
N LEU A 44 5.31 -8.34 6.53
CA LEU A 44 6.22 -7.76 7.51
C LEU A 44 5.95 -6.27 7.72
N ALA A 45 5.64 -5.51 6.66
CA ALA A 45 5.31 -4.10 6.74
C ALA A 45 4.09 -3.82 7.63
N VAL A 46 3.06 -4.66 7.55
CA VAL A 46 1.89 -4.57 8.44
C VAL A 46 2.29 -4.77 9.89
N GLN A 47 3.10 -5.80 10.19
CA GLN A 47 3.56 -6.08 11.56
C GLN A 47 4.43 -4.94 12.10
N VAL A 48 5.35 -4.41 11.29
CA VAL A 48 6.20 -3.27 11.66
C VAL A 48 5.34 -2.04 12.00
N LEU A 49 4.36 -1.72 11.16
CA LEU A 49 3.46 -0.58 11.43
C LEU A 49 2.61 -0.79 12.68
N GLN A 50 2.15 -2.00 12.94
CA GLN A 50 1.43 -2.32 14.18
C GLN A 50 2.31 -2.09 15.41
N VAL A 51 3.57 -2.55 15.39
CA VAL A 51 4.53 -2.30 16.47
C VAL A 51 4.79 -0.81 16.64
N LEU A 52 5.01 -0.07 15.56
CA LEU A 52 5.25 1.38 15.61
C LEU A 52 4.03 2.17 16.11
N ASN A 53 2.82 1.69 15.86
CA ASN A 53 1.59 2.29 16.40
C ASN A 53 1.32 1.89 17.85
N ALA A 54 1.87 0.76 18.30
CA ALA A 54 1.78 0.32 19.68
C ALA A 54 2.79 1.05 20.61
N ILE A 55 3.81 1.70 20.05
CA ILE A 55 4.70 2.59 20.81
C ILE A 55 3.89 3.83 21.22
N PRO A 56 3.78 4.10 22.54
CA PRO A 56 3.05 5.28 23.01
C PRO A 56 3.65 6.55 22.43
N GLU A 57 2.77 7.43 21.94
CA GLU A 57 3.12 8.69 21.26
C GLU A 57 4.08 9.58 22.06
N LYS A 58 4.15 9.40 23.39
CA LYS A 58 5.06 10.11 24.30
C LYS A 58 6.56 9.79 24.08
N VAL A 59 6.90 8.79 23.26
CA VAL A 59 8.28 8.37 22.97
C VAL A 59 8.71 8.69 21.53
N ARG A 60 7.80 9.23 20.69
CA ARG A 60 8.06 9.51 19.27
C ARG A 60 8.69 10.88 19.04
#